data_AF-A0A2V9HL20-F1
#
_entry.id   AF-A0A2V9HL20-F1
#
_cell.length_a   1.000
_cell.length_b   1.000
_cell.length_c   1.000
_cell.angle_alpha   90.00
_cell.angle_beta   90.00
_cell.angle_gamma   90.00
#
_symmetry.space_group_name_H-M   'P 1'
#
loop_
_entity.id
_entity.type
_entity.pdbx_description
1 polymer ?
#
loop_
_entity_poly.entity_id
_entity_poly.type
_entity_poly.pdbx_seq_one_letter_code
_entity_poly.pdbx_strand_id
1 'polypeptide(L)'
;MNLGSEKIAGTMEPNQPDQPRVGTNVVEGYKASMNGDGLRILDQLPQIVQRGSAALTPAEKELLKWIGLFFRKPTPGKFMMRIRMPNGFVRSGQLRTIAELSRRLGNSVLDITTRQQIELRGFTLDSVPEIWEKLRGVDLRTLQTGIDNVRNINGCALAGLTPHELFDASPVVHELDRIIVGSKGNPEFTNLPRKFNITITGCMDNCTPSESQDIALVPAKKAGRLGFNVLVGGKMGSGGFTVASPLNVFVEIFQAAAVVVELIKIYRDHGPREARSKCRFAFLIEEWGIRRLRAELVARLGHELAFQGRDMRGSTQADHLGVSLQRQASLMAVGLCIPTGRVNPDQLDELARLSDVYGHGEIRLTTGQNAIIPNVSADRVAKLLEEPLLKQLSPRPSPFVRGLVACVGTDYCNLALIETKSRAIALSQALHSRVGTGVNPLTIHWSGCPAGCGNHQAADIGLRGFKTKIDGKIVDAVAIYTGGRTGPHAVAGQEILETVPCDEALPDVVANVIRSYRFEMEAKEHAGLTDPLFAAAATAGLASWRTPRVLAPSGGVA
;
A
#
# COMPACT_ATOMS: atom_id res chain seq x y z
N MET A 1 68.18 14.81 6.34
CA MET A 1 67.02 15.66 5.99
C MET A 1 65.85 14.77 5.64
N ASN A 2 64.73 14.97 6.34
CA ASN A 2 63.34 14.56 6.09
C ASN A 2 63.02 13.31 5.24
N LEU A 3 62.51 12.29 5.92
CA LEU A 3 61.39 11.47 5.44
C LEU A 3 60.26 11.63 6.47
N GLY A 4 59.14 12.23 6.03
CA GLY A 4 58.01 12.60 6.87
C GLY A 4 57.11 11.41 7.19
N SER A 5 56.76 11.29 8.47
CA SER A 5 55.80 10.34 9.02
C SER A 5 54.36 10.84 8.78
N GLU A 6 53.58 10.02 8.07
CA GLU A 6 52.12 10.17 7.95
C GLU A 6 51.44 9.96 9.30
N LYS A 7 50.52 10.86 9.64
CA LYS A 7 49.72 10.82 10.88
C LYS A 7 48.70 9.69 10.82
N ILE A 8 48.79 8.80 11.80
CA ILE A 8 47.85 7.72 12.08
C ILE A 8 46.55 8.29 12.68
N ALA A 9 45.44 7.77 12.15
CA ALA A 9 44.07 7.71 12.65
C ALA A 9 43.71 8.48 13.94
N GLY A 10 42.83 9.47 13.80
CA GLY A 10 42.02 9.99 14.90
C GLY A 10 41.04 8.92 15.39
N THR A 11 41.14 8.62 16.68
CA THR A 11 40.17 7.85 17.46
C THR A 11 38.78 8.47 17.32
N MET A 12 37.82 7.71 16.77
CA MET A 12 36.41 8.07 16.85
C MET A 12 35.99 8.00 18.32
N GLU A 13 35.60 9.14 18.90
CA GLU A 13 34.95 9.19 20.21
C GLU A 13 33.67 8.32 20.20
N PRO A 14 33.33 7.67 21.33
CA PRO A 14 32.08 6.95 21.44
C PRO A 14 30.91 7.93 21.28
N ASN A 15 30.07 7.68 20.27
CA ASN A 15 28.83 8.42 20.01
C ASN A 15 28.06 8.62 21.33
N GLN A 16 27.84 9.89 21.71
CA GLN A 16 26.77 10.23 22.63
C GLN A 16 25.46 9.65 22.08
N PRO A 17 24.55 9.13 22.92
CA PRO A 17 23.24 8.71 22.43
C PRO A 17 22.55 9.92 21.81
N ASP A 18 22.41 9.91 20.47
CA ASP A 18 21.71 10.93 19.69
C ASP A 18 20.34 11.15 20.34
N GLN A 19 20.14 12.32 20.96
CA GLN A 19 18.85 12.68 21.54
C GLN A 19 17.78 12.63 20.44
N PRO A 20 16.54 12.19 20.75
CA PRO A 20 15.47 12.14 19.76
C PRO A 20 15.30 13.48 19.05
N ARG A 21 15.26 13.48 17.71
CA ARG A 21 15.09 14.73 16.95
C ARG A 21 13.79 15.42 17.37
N VAL A 22 13.85 16.71 17.71
CA VAL A 22 12.67 17.53 18.02
C VAL A 22 12.21 18.22 16.74
N GLY A 23 10.99 17.91 16.30
CA GLY A 23 10.44 18.48 15.07
C GLY A 23 9.82 19.85 15.25
N THR A 24 9.90 20.69 14.21
CA THR A 24 9.40 22.08 14.23
C THR A 24 8.13 22.31 13.40
N ASN A 25 7.63 21.29 12.67
CA ASN A 25 6.42 21.47 11.88
C ASN A 25 5.15 21.47 12.74
N VAL A 26 4.08 22.06 12.20
CA VAL A 26 2.79 22.23 12.87
C VAL A 26 2.24 20.93 13.47
N VAL A 27 2.40 19.78 12.80
CA VAL A 27 1.90 18.50 13.32
C VAL A 27 2.76 17.99 14.48
N GLU A 28 4.06 18.26 14.49
CA GLU A 28 4.91 17.98 15.67
C GLU A 28 4.48 18.83 16.85
N GLY A 29 4.08 20.09 16.63
CA GLY A 29 3.44 20.93 17.64
C GLY A 29 2.16 20.32 18.20
N TYR A 30 1.28 19.77 17.34
CA TYR A 30 0.06 19.08 17.79
C TYR A 30 0.35 17.79 18.56
N LYS A 31 1.40 17.06 18.20
CA LYS A 31 1.85 15.89 18.98
C LYS A 31 2.40 16.32 20.33
N ALA A 32 3.20 17.39 20.37
CA ALA A 32 3.76 17.93 21.61
C ALA A 32 2.65 18.38 22.58
N SER A 33 1.55 18.97 22.09
CA SER A 33 0.40 19.31 22.95
C SER A 33 -0.30 18.09 23.57
N MET A 34 0.00 16.88 23.10
CA MET A 34 -0.45 15.61 23.67
C MET A 34 0.69 14.84 24.37
N ASN A 35 1.79 15.50 24.73
CA ASN A 35 3.00 14.87 25.28
C ASN A 35 3.57 13.77 24.37
N GLY A 36 3.47 13.96 23.06
CA GLY A 36 3.92 12.99 22.04
C GLY A 36 2.93 11.88 21.74
N ASP A 37 1.93 11.62 22.58
CA ASP A 37 0.98 10.53 22.37
C ASP A 37 -0.35 11.02 21.79
N GLY A 38 -0.48 10.92 20.46
CA GLY A 38 -1.70 11.32 19.76
C GLY A 38 -2.96 10.54 20.17
N LEU A 39 -2.86 9.39 20.85
CA LEU A 39 -4.03 8.64 21.34
C LEU A 39 -4.74 9.34 22.50
N ARG A 40 -4.08 10.27 23.21
CA ARG A 40 -4.69 11.06 24.28
C ARG A 40 -5.83 11.98 23.82
N ILE A 41 -6.02 12.11 22.51
CA ILE A 41 -7.23 12.71 21.95
C ILE A 41 -8.50 11.96 22.38
N LEU A 42 -8.41 10.68 22.75
CA LEU A 42 -9.52 9.90 23.31
C LEU A 42 -10.09 10.53 24.58
N ASP A 43 -9.23 11.05 25.46
CA ASP A 43 -9.62 11.67 26.72
C ASP A 43 -10.43 12.95 26.50
N GLN A 44 -10.20 13.62 25.37
CA GLN A 44 -10.87 14.86 24.97
C GLN A 44 -12.09 14.62 24.08
N LEU A 45 -12.30 13.38 23.62
CA LEU A 45 -13.36 13.06 22.66
C LEU A 45 -14.76 13.40 23.18
N PRO A 46 -15.14 13.13 24.44
CA PRO A 46 -16.46 13.51 24.94
C PRO A 46 -16.74 15.01 24.82
N GLN A 47 -15.76 15.86 25.16
CA GLN A 47 -15.89 17.32 25.05
C GLN A 47 -15.85 17.77 23.59
N ILE A 48 -15.07 17.10 22.73
CA ILE A 48 -15.08 17.34 21.27
C ILE A 48 -16.45 17.03 20.67
N VAL A 49 -17.06 15.91 21.04
CA VAL A 49 -18.41 15.52 20.60
C VAL A 49 -19.44 16.55 21.08
N GLN A 50 -19.39 16.95 22.35
CA GLN A 50 -20.33 17.93 22.92
C GLN A 50 -20.26 19.30 22.22
N ARG A 51 -19.06 19.78 21.87
CA ARG A 51 -18.89 21.04 21.12
C ARG A 51 -19.30 20.94 19.65
N GLY A 52 -19.37 19.72 19.10
CA GLY A 52 -19.79 19.45 17.74
C GLY A 52 -18.69 19.69 16.68
N SER A 53 -18.93 19.16 15.48
CA SER A 53 -17.94 19.11 14.39
C SER A 53 -17.54 20.48 13.83
N ALA A 54 -18.42 21.49 13.93
CA ALA A 54 -18.16 22.86 13.49
C ALA A 54 -17.08 23.55 14.34
N ALA A 55 -16.97 23.19 15.62
CA ALA A 55 -16.02 23.77 16.57
C ALA A 55 -14.62 23.11 16.53
N LEU A 56 -14.40 22.12 15.65
CA LEU A 56 -13.13 21.41 15.55
C LEU A 56 -11.98 22.34 15.12
N THR A 57 -10.97 22.42 15.97
CA THR A 57 -9.72 23.14 15.70
C THR A 57 -8.91 22.41 14.61
N PRO A 58 -7.95 23.11 13.96
CA PRO A 58 -7.00 22.46 13.05
C PRO A 58 -6.21 21.32 13.69
N ALA A 59 -5.84 21.46 14.98
CA ALA A 59 -5.13 20.43 15.74
C ALA A 59 -5.99 19.17 15.90
N GLU A 60 -7.23 19.31 16.36
CA GLU A 60 -8.15 18.17 16.56
C GLU A 60 -8.44 17.45 15.24
N LYS A 61 -8.61 18.18 14.13
CA LYS A 61 -8.80 17.56 12.80
C LYS A 61 -7.65 16.64 12.39
N GLU A 62 -6.42 16.94 12.83
CA GLU A 62 -5.26 16.08 12.60
C GLU A 62 -5.15 14.98 13.68
N LEU A 63 -5.36 15.31 14.95
CA LEU A 63 -5.22 14.40 16.09
C LEU A 63 -6.27 13.27 16.07
N LEU A 64 -7.51 13.55 15.66
CA LEU A 64 -8.56 12.55 15.47
C LEU A 64 -8.15 11.42 14.49
N LYS A 65 -7.15 11.64 13.62
CA LYS A 65 -6.64 10.60 12.72
C LYS A 65 -5.86 9.50 13.45
N TRP A 66 -5.38 9.72 14.68
CA TRP A 66 -4.81 8.66 15.52
C TRP A 66 -5.84 7.62 15.94
N ILE A 67 -7.11 7.99 16.00
CA ILE A 67 -8.22 7.08 16.34
C ILE A 67 -9.05 6.72 15.11
N GLY A 68 -8.49 6.97 13.92
CA GLY A 68 -9.06 6.59 12.64
C GLY A 68 -10.21 7.46 12.15
N LEU A 69 -10.41 8.63 12.73
CA LEU A 69 -11.42 9.60 12.30
C LEU A 69 -10.80 10.66 11.41
N PHE A 70 -11.39 10.87 10.24
CA PHE A 70 -10.87 11.80 9.25
C PHE A 70 -11.94 12.79 8.83
N PHE A 71 -11.78 14.04 9.23
CA PHE A 71 -12.61 15.16 8.77
C PHE A 71 -12.47 15.39 7.27
N ARG A 72 -13.60 15.50 6.56
CA ARG A 72 -13.64 15.64 5.09
C ARG A 72 -14.22 16.99 4.68
N LYS A 73 -13.41 17.81 4.02
CA LYS A 73 -13.84 19.10 3.44
C LYS A 73 -14.90 18.91 2.34
N PRO A 74 -14.81 17.90 1.44
CA PRO A 74 -15.84 17.68 0.41
C PRO A 74 -17.22 17.32 0.98
N THR A 75 -17.29 16.81 2.21
CA THR A 75 -18.55 16.45 2.88
C THR A 75 -18.62 17.14 4.25
N PRO A 76 -19.00 18.43 4.30
CA PRO A 76 -18.99 19.22 5.53
C PRO A 76 -19.75 18.55 6.69
N GLY A 77 -19.17 18.60 7.89
CA GLY A 77 -19.74 17.98 9.09
C GLY A 77 -19.68 16.44 9.15
N LYS A 78 -19.21 15.79 8.08
CA LYS A 78 -19.10 14.33 7.98
C LYS A 78 -17.66 13.85 8.06
N PHE A 79 -17.51 12.58 8.41
CA PHE A 79 -16.23 11.93 8.62
C PHE A 79 -16.08 10.67 7.77
N MET A 80 -14.82 10.30 7.53
CA MET A 80 -14.44 8.95 7.15
C MET A 80 -13.84 8.28 8.38
N MET A 81 -14.14 6.99 8.57
CA MET A 81 -13.51 6.13 9.56
C MET A 81 -12.77 5.01 8.85
N ARG A 82 -11.49 4.84 9.19
CA ARG A 82 -10.68 3.74 8.66
C ARG A 82 -10.56 2.64 9.69
N ILE A 83 -10.96 1.43 9.31
CA ILE A 83 -10.97 0.26 10.19
C ILE A 83 -9.67 -0.53 9.98
N ARG A 84 -8.96 -0.83 11.06
CA ARG A 84 -7.72 -1.62 11.05
C ARG A 84 -8.06 -3.09 10.81
N MET A 85 -7.40 -3.71 9.83
CA MET A 85 -7.68 -5.07 9.36
C MET A 85 -6.36 -5.74 8.95
N PRO A 86 -5.56 -6.21 9.92
CA PRO A 86 -4.24 -6.78 9.65
C PRO A 86 -4.36 -7.94 8.65
N ASN A 87 -3.47 -7.97 7.66
CA ASN A 87 -3.48 -8.93 6.56
C ASN A 87 -4.76 -8.93 5.68
N GLY A 88 -5.70 -8.01 5.89
CA GLY A 88 -6.98 -7.99 5.20
C GLY A 88 -7.94 -9.10 5.60
N PHE A 89 -7.72 -9.75 6.73
CA PHE A 89 -8.52 -10.89 7.18
C PHE A 89 -9.77 -10.38 7.90
N VAL A 90 -10.95 -10.78 7.42
CA VAL A 90 -12.24 -10.32 7.95
C VAL A 90 -13.22 -11.49 8.08
N ARG A 91 -14.05 -11.47 9.11
CA ARG A 91 -15.13 -12.44 9.32
C ARG A 91 -16.47 -11.93 8.79
N SER A 92 -17.38 -12.83 8.46
CA SER A 92 -18.74 -12.49 8.00
C SER A 92 -19.48 -11.57 8.99
N GLY A 93 -19.43 -11.88 10.29
CA GLY A 93 -20.02 -11.04 11.33
C GLY A 93 -19.46 -9.60 11.36
N GLN A 94 -18.17 -9.44 11.10
CA GLN A 94 -17.52 -8.12 11.01
C GLN A 94 -18.05 -7.32 9.81
N LEU A 95 -18.22 -7.96 8.65
CA LEU A 95 -18.80 -7.30 7.47
C LEU A 95 -20.25 -6.87 7.70
N ARG A 96 -21.08 -7.72 8.32
CA ARG A 96 -22.48 -7.38 8.66
C ARG A 96 -22.56 -6.17 9.59
N THR A 97 -21.70 -6.11 10.62
CA THR A 97 -21.63 -4.94 11.51
C THR A 97 -21.23 -3.67 10.75
N ILE A 98 -20.26 -3.74 9.84
CA ILE A 98 -19.87 -2.58 9.01
C ILE A 98 -21.01 -2.16 8.09
N ALA A 99 -21.73 -3.11 7.48
CA ALA A 99 -22.89 -2.84 6.63
C ALA A 99 -24.02 -2.15 7.41
N GLU A 100 -24.37 -2.67 8.59
CA GLU A 100 -25.35 -2.05 9.50
C GLU A 100 -24.99 -0.60 9.82
N LEU A 101 -23.76 -0.37 10.28
CA LEU A 101 -23.27 0.97 10.62
C LEU A 101 -23.31 1.90 9.40
N SER A 102 -22.95 1.41 8.22
CA SER A 102 -22.97 2.21 7.01
C SER A 102 -24.37 2.60 6.53
N ARG A 103 -25.38 1.73 6.70
CA ARG A 103 -26.78 2.06 6.39
C ARG A 103 -27.37 3.05 7.38
N ARG A 104 -27.11 2.84 8.68
CA ARG A 104 -27.79 3.59 9.74
C ARG A 104 -27.14 4.93 10.04
N LEU A 105 -25.80 4.97 10.06
CA LEU A 105 -25.03 6.14 10.49
C LEU A 105 -24.23 6.76 9.35
N GLY A 106 -23.90 5.98 8.32
CA GLY A 106 -23.13 6.43 7.18
C GLY A 106 -23.97 6.96 6.02
N ASN A 107 -23.36 7.01 4.84
CA ASN A 107 -24.03 7.35 3.58
C ASN A 107 -24.10 6.16 2.61
N SER A 108 -24.00 4.92 3.13
CA SER A 108 -23.99 3.69 2.33
C SER A 108 -22.87 3.59 1.27
N VAL A 109 -21.79 4.37 1.42
CA VAL A 109 -20.60 4.26 0.58
C VAL A 109 -19.42 3.75 1.41
N LEU A 110 -18.90 2.60 1.01
CA LEU A 110 -17.77 1.92 1.63
C LEU A 110 -16.69 1.70 0.58
N ASP A 111 -15.42 1.74 0.99
CA ASP A 111 -14.32 1.48 0.08
C ASP A 111 -13.30 0.52 0.69
N ILE A 112 -12.93 -0.52 -0.06
CA ILE A 112 -11.74 -1.33 0.17
C ILE A 112 -10.52 -0.53 -0.31
N THR A 113 -9.52 -0.47 0.54
CA THR A 113 -8.31 0.34 0.32
C THR A 113 -7.18 -0.48 -0.27
N THR A 114 -6.17 0.21 -0.84
CA THR A 114 -4.89 -0.39 -1.28
C THR A 114 -4.04 -0.96 -0.13
N ARG A 115 -4.56 -0.94 1.10
CA ARG A 115 -3.96 -1.53 2.30
C ARG A 115 -4.84 -2.59 2.96
N GLN A 116 -5.76 -3.21 2.22
CA GLN A 116 -6.59 -4.31 2.71
C GLN A 116 -7.46 -3.91 3.93
N GLN A 117 -8.05 -2.72 3.87
CA GLN A 117 -8.93 -2.19 4.91
C GLN A 117 -10.25 -1.74 4.30
N ILE A 118 -11.27 -1.55 5.13
CA ILE A 118 -12.52 -0.88 4.76
C ILE A 118 -12.56 0.53 5.37
N GLU A 119 -13.00 1.50 4.57
CA GLU A 119 -13.33 2.86 5.01
C GLU A 119 -14.85 3.06 5.05
N LEU A 120 -15.38 3.41 6.22
CA LEU A 120 -16.75 3.86 6.45
C LEU A 120 -16.84 5.38 6.23
N ARG A 121 -17.94 5.88 5.68
CA ARG A 121 -18.12 7.30 5.34
C ARG A 121 -19.48 7.83 5.78
N GLY A 122 -19.59 9.16 5.84
CA GLY A 122 -20.88 9.86 5.89
C GLY A 122 -21.50 10.01 7.27
N PHE A 123 -20.84 9.52 8.33
CA PHE A 123 -21.29 9.66 9.70
C PHE A 123 -20.87 10.99 10.32
N THR A 124 -21.59 11.40 11.35
CA THR A 124 -21.35 12.62 12.14
C THR A 124 -20.54 12.31 13.39
N LEU A 125 -19.97 13.34 14.01
CA LEU A 125 -19.06 13.20 15.14
C LEU A 125 -19.73 12.56 16.37
N ASP A 126 -21.01 12.85 16.61
CA ASP A 126 -21.85 12.30 17.67
C ASP A 126 -22.13 10.80 17.52
N SER A 127 -22.07 10.25 16.30
CA SER A 127 -22.25 8.82 16.07
C SER A 127 -21.01 7.97 16.39
N VAL A 128 -19.85 8.60 16.63
CA VAL A 128 -18.57 7.91 16.84
C VAL A 128 -18.59 6.91 18.01
N PRO A 129 -19.10 7.26 19.21
CA PRO A 129 -19.10 6.33 20.35
C PRO A 129 -19.84 5.03 20.04
N GLU A 130 -21.00 5.13 19.39
CA GLU A 130 -21.82 3.98 19.00
C GLU A 130 -21.11 3.11 17.95
N ILE A 131 -20.52 3.75 16.92
CA ILE A 131 -19.75 3.04 15.89
C ILE A 131 -18.65 2.20 16.56
N TRP A 132 -17.90 2.78 17.49
CA TRP A 132 -16.85 2.05 18.20
C TRP A 132 -17.37 0.94 19.11
N GLU A 133 -18.48 1.14 19.80
CA GLU A 133 -19.10 0.09 20.59
C GLU A 133 -19.41 -1.14 19.73
N LYS A 134 -20.08 -0.93 18.59
CA LYS A 134 -20.41 -1.98 17.63
C LYS A 134 -19.17 -2.65 17.04
N LEU A 135 -18.18 -1.86 16.60
CA LEU A 135 -16.93 -2.40 16.05
C LEU A 135 -16.15 -3.23 17.08
N ARG A 136 -16.05 -2.77 18.33
CA ARG A 136 -15.40 -3.54 19.41
C ARG A 136 -16.11 -4.85 19.69
N GLY A 137 -17.44 -4.89 19.59
CA GLY A 137 -18.24 -6.11 19.77
C GLY A 137 -17.90 -7.23 18.79
N VAL A 138 -17.22 -6.93 17.68
CA VAL A 138 -16.76 -7.90 16.66
C VAL A 138 -15.24 -7.89 16.49
N ASP A 139 -14.51 -7.44 17.50
CA ASP A 139 -13.03 -7.32 17.51
C ASP A 139 -12.44 -6.49 16.36
N LEU A 140 -13.12 -5.40 15.99
CA LEU A 140 -12.61 -4.38 15.08
C LEU A 140 -12.21 -3.10 15.82
N ARG A 141 -11.17 -2.43 15.30
CA ARG A 141 -10.58 -1.23 15.89
C ARG A 141 -10.20 -0.23 14.81
N THR A 142 -10.01 1.04 15.18
CA THR A 142 -9.68 2.14 14.24
C THR A 142 -8.39 2.87 14.61
N LEU A 143 -7.71 2.42 15.68
CA LEU A 143 -6.52 3.04 16.24
C LEU A 143 -5.33 3.01 15.26
N GLN A 144 -4.55 4.09 15.26
CA GLN A 144 -3.29 4.27 14.54
C GLN A 144 -3.42 4.09 13.01
N THR A 145 -4.61 4.32 12.43
CA THR A 145 -4.86 4.12 10.99
C THR A 145 -4.54 5.34 10.11
N GLY A 146 -4.27 6.49 10.72
CA GLY A 146 -4.00 7.76 10.06
C GLY A 146 -2.69 8.43 10.46
N ILE A 147 -2.42 9.57 9.82
CA ILE A 147 -1.30 10.49 10.12
C ILE A 147 0.05 9.79 10.37
N ASP A 148 0.73 10.07 11.48
CA ASP A 148 2.12 9.73 11.78
C ASP A 148 2.20 8.47 12.64
N ASN A 149 1.62 7.40 12.10
CA ASN A 149 1.53 6.07 12.69
C ASN A 149 1.97 4.98 11.71
N VAL A 150 2.22 3.79 12.25
CA VAL A 150 2.28 2.55 11.49
C VAL A 150 0.89 2.23 10.94
N ARG A 151 0.78 2.18 9.61
CA ARG A 151 -0.47 1.89 8.91
C ARG A 151 -0.85 0.42 9.06
N ASN A 152 -1.94 0.02 8.41
CA ASN A 152 -2.27 -1.39 8.32
C ASN A 152 -1.11 -2.18 7.73
N ILE A 153 -0.82 -3.33 8.33
CA ILE A 153 0.23 -4.23 7.90
C ILE A 153 -0.38 -5.13 6.85
N ASN A 154 0.10 -4.98 5.61
CA ASN A 154 -0.38 -5.77 4.49
C ASN A 154 0.30 -7.15 4.50
N GLY A 155 -0.34 -8.11 3.86
CA GLY A 155 0.29 -9.37 3.48
C GLY A 155 -0.56 -10.11 2.46
N CYS A 156 -0.14 -11.33 2.12
CA CYS A 156 -0.84 -12.11 1.11
C CYS A 156 -2.28 -12.40 1.56
N ALA A 157 -3.26 -12.07 0.71
CA ALA A 157 -4.68 -12.34 1.00
C ALA A 157 -4.97 -13.85 1.08
N LEU A 158 -4.14 -14.70 0.48
CA LEU A 158 -4.20 -16.16 0.56
C LEU A 158 -3.09 -16.77 1.44
N ALA A 159 -2.51 -16.00 2.36
CA ALA A 159 -1.53 -16.55 3.31
C ALA A 159 -2.12 -17.76 4.07
N GLY A 160 -1.36 -18.84 4.14
CA GLY A 160 -1.75 -20.14 4.71
C GLY A 160 -2.60 -21.02 3.80
N LEU A 161 -3.04 -20.51 2.65
CA LEU A 161 -3.99 -21.18 1.76
C LEU A 161 -3.42 -21.43 0.36
N THR A 162 -2.60 -20.53 -0.19
CA THR A 162 -2.10 -20.68 -1.56
C THR A 162 -0.97 -21.72 -1.65
N PRO A 163 -0.94 -22.60 -2.67
CA PRO A 163 0.20 -23.50 -2.90
C PRO A 163 1.47 -22.77 -3.38
N HIS A 164 1.37 -21.48 -3.70
CA HIS A 164 2.47 -20.65 -4.20
C HIS A 164 3.14 -19.79 -3.12
N GLU A 165 2.93 -20.10 -1.84
CA GLU A 165 3.67 -19.50 -0.73
C GLU A 165 4.84 -20.40 -0.29
N LEU A 166 5.91 -19.76 0.19
CA LEU A 166 7.01 -20.47 0.83
C LEU A 166 6.62 -20.94 2.25
N PHE A 167 5.87 -20.11 2.95
CA PHE A 167 5.29 -20.36 4.28
C PHE A 167 4.20 -19.31 4.57
N ASP A 168 3.34 -19.57 5.56
CA ASP A 168 2.35 -18.59 6.02
C ASP A 168 3.02 -17.49 6.84
N ALA A 169 2.96 -16.25 6.35
CA ALA A 169 3.52 -15.08 7.02
C ALA A 169 2.49 -14.28 7.85
N SER A 170 1.19 -14.66 7.80
CA SER A 170 0.13 -13.96 8.52
C SER A 170 0.31 -13.96 10.05
N PRO A 171 0.91 -14.98 10.71
CA PRO A 171 1.17 -14.92 12.15
C PRO A 171 2.06 -13.74 12.54
N VAL A 172 3.09 -13.44 11.73
CA VAL A 172 4.00 -12.30 11.96
C VAL A 172 3.25 -10.97 11.81
N VAL A 173 2.34 -10.87 10.83
CA VAL A 173 1.48 -9.69 10.63
C VAL A 173 0.64 -9.41 11.88
N HIS A 174 -0.03 -10.44 12.40
CA HIS A 174 -0.90 -10.31 13.58
C HIS A 174 -0.11 -10.05 14.86
N GLU A 175 1.05 -10.70 15.03
CA GLU A 175 1.94 -10.45 16.17
C GLU A 175 2.43 -9.00 16.18
N LEU A 176 2.92 -8.51 15.04
CA LEU A 176 3.41 -7.14 14.92
C LEU A 176 2.28 -6.12 15.16
N ASP A 177 1.08 -6.40 14.66
CA ASP A 177 -0.10 -5.58 14.94
C ASP A 177 -0.43 -5.48 16.43
N ARG A 178 -0.37 -6.63 17.13
CA ARG A 178 -0.59 -6.74 18.57
C ARG A 178 0.45 -5.96 19.36
N ILE A 179 1.72 -5.96 18.94
CA ILE A 179 2.79 -5.19 19.59
C ILE A 179 2.60 -3.68 19.38
N ILE A 180 2.33 -3.27 18.13
CA ILE A 180 2.30 -1.85 17.72
C ILE A 180 1.03 -1.12 18.15
N VAL A 181 -0.10 -1.83 18.17
CA VAL A 181 -1.41 -1.25 18.46
C VAL A 181 -2.06 -1.96 19.64
N GLY A 182 -2.08 -3.29 19.66
CA GLY A 182 -2.76 -4.04 20.71
C GLY A 182 -4.25 -3.66 20.83
N SER A 183 -4.85 -3.88 22.00
CA SER A 183 -6.28 -3.62 22.22
C SER A 183 -6.60 -2.16 22.57
N LYS A 184 -5.65 -1.43 23.15
CA LYS A 184 -5.85 -0.07 23.66
C LYS A 184 -5.02 0.99 22.92
N GLY A 185 -4.25 0.60 21.91
CA GLY A 185 -3.19 1.42 21.34
C GLY A 185 -1.89 1.27 22.14
N ASN A 186 -0.75 1.54 21.50
CA ASN A 186 0.56 1.52 22.17
C ASN A 186 1.28 2.86 21.96
N PRO A 187 1.40 3.70 23.01
CA PRO A 187 2.07 5.00 22.95
C PRO A 187 3.53 4.97 22.45
N GLU A 188 4.21 3.83 22.57
CA GLU A 188 5.57 3.66 22.06
C GLU A 188 5.68 3.89 20.54
N PHE A 189 4.58 3.69 19.81
CA PHE A 189 4.50 3.73 18.35
C PHE A 189 3.54 4.81 17.81
N THR A 190 3.14 5.77 18.63
CA THR A 190 2.19 6.84 18.23
C THR A 190 2.88 8.14 17.83
N ASN A 191 4.18 8.31 18.10
CA ASN A 191 4.94 9.51 17.80
C ASN A 191 5.99 9.32 16.70
N LEU A 192 5.61 8.79 15.54
CA LEU A 192 6.56 8.67 14.42
C LEU A 192 6.75 10.03 13.72
N PRO A 193 7.87 10.26 13.01
CA PRO A 193 8.06 11.47 12.20
C PRO A 193 7.02 11.63 11.08
N ARG A 194 6.60 10.51 10.48
CA ARG A 194 5.60 10.44 9.40
C ARG A 194 5.01 9.04 9.31
N LYS A 195 3.97 8.87 8.47
CA LYS A 195 3.37 7.56 8.15
C LYS A 195 4.41 6.47 7.88
N PHE A 196 4.15 5.27 8.35
CA PHE A 196 5.02 4.11 8.18
C PHE A 196 4.22 2.92 7.66
N ASN A 197 4.57 2.44 6.48
CA ASN A 197 3.87 1.40 5.74
C ASN A 197 4.67 0.10 5.78
N ILE A 198 4.00 -1.01 6.08
CA ILE A 198 4.63 -2.33 6.21
C ILE A 198 3.87 -3.36 5.36
N THR A 199 4.61 -4.21 4.66
CA THR A 199 4.10 -5.46 4.07
C THR A 199 4.94 -6.63 4.57
N ILE A 200 4.30 -7.75 4.90
CA ILE A 200 4.96 -8.99 5.24
C ILE A 200 4.29 -10.09 4.43
N THR A 201 5.07 -10.85 3.67
CA THR A 201 4.51 -11.89 2.80
C THR A 201 5.43 -13.10 2.70
N GLY A 202 4.81 -14.28 2.68
CA GLY A 202 5.46 -15.53 2.30
C GLY A 202 5.15 -15.97 0.86
N CYS A 203 4.29 -15.22 0.15
CA CYS A 203 3.88 -15.51 -1.22
C CYS A 203 5.03 -15.27 -2.20
N MET A 204 5.25 -16.24 -3.10
CA MET A 204 6.28 -16.16 -4.13
C MET A 204 5.82 -15.39 -5.38
N ASP A 205 4.52 -15.15 -5.55
CA ASP A 205 3.90 -14.53 -6.74
C ASP A 205 3.64 -13.01 -6.60
N ASN A 206 4.42 -12.28 -5.80
CA ASN A 206 4.41 -10.81 -5.76
C ASN A 206 3.02 -10.14 -5.57
N CYS A 207 2.09 -10.78 -4.86
CA CYS A 207 0.70 -10.28 -4.73
C CYS A 207 0.52 -9.05 -3.82
N THR A 208 1.62 -8.47 -3.33
CA THR A 208 1.62 -7.31 -2.44
C THR A 208 2.70 -6.31 -2.88
N PRO A 209 2.46 -4.99 -2.73
CA PRO A 209 3.33 -3.95 -3.29
C PRO A 209 4.56 -3.69 -2.41
N SER A 210 5.45 -4.68 -2.30
CA SER A 210 6.61 -4.70 -1.39
C SER A 210 7.58 -3.53 -1.65
N GLU A 211 7.74 -3.16 -2.91
CA GLU A 211 8.63 -2.09 -3.38
C GLU A 211 8.25 -0.69 -2.88
N SER A 212 7.00 -0.48 -2.45
CA SER A 212 6.50 0.85 -2.06
C SER A 212 6.28 1.03 -0.55
N GLN A 213 6.78 0.09 0.26
CA GLN A 213 6.64 0.09 1.72
C GLN A 213 7.89 0.61 2.43
N ASP A 214 7.71 1.27 3.58
CA ASP A 214 8.84 1.69 4.40
C ASP A 214 9.63 0.46 4.89
N ILE A 215 8.94 -0.66 5.17
CA ILE A 215 9.52 -1.99 5.36
C ILE A 215 8.73 -3.04 4.56
N ALA A 216 9.44 -3.92 3.87
CA ALA A 216 8.88 -5.15 3.36
C ALA A 216 9.69 -6.37 3.80
N LEU A 217 9.01 -7.38 4.32
CA LEU A 217 9.56 -8.71 4.55
C LEU A 217 9.09 -9.64 3.41
N VAL A 218 10.04 -10.13 2.62
CA VAL A 218 9.78 -10.93 1.42
C VAL A 218 10.36 -12.34 1.58
N PRO A 219 9.73 -13.40 1.04
CA PRO A 219 10.13 -14.78 1.32
C PRO A 219 11.55 -15.05 0.83
N ALA A 220 12.36 -15.66 1.68
CA ALA A 220 13.75 -15.98 1.39
C ALA A 220 14.18 -17.32 1.98
N LYS A 221 15.23 -17.90 1.40
CA LYS A 221 15.89 -19.11 1.92
C LYS A 221 17.38 -18.85 2.13
N LYS A 222 17.91 -19.28 3.28
CA LYS A 222 19.35 -19.18 3.59
C LYS A 222 19.86 -20.43 4.29
N ALA A 223 20.78 -21.15 3.64
CA ALA A 223 21.40 -22.37 4.18
C ALA A 223 20.36 -23.36 4.76
N GLY A 224 19.32 -23.67 3.96
CA GLY A 224 18.22 -24.55 4.39
C GLY A 224 17.11 -23.88 5.20
N ARG A 225 17.40 -22.78 5.91
CA ARG A 225 16.43 -22.06 6.76
C ARG A 225 15.47 -21.20 5.93
N LEU A 226 14.22 -21.17 6.35
CA LEU A 226 13.16 -20.34 5.78
C LEU A 226 13.03 -19.04 6.58
N GLY A 227 12.78 -17.94 5.88
CA GLY A 227 12.64 -16.65 6.52
C GLY A 227 12.38 -15.56 5.51
N PHE A 228 12.84 -14.35 5.84
CA PHE A 228 12.61 -13.18 5.04
C PHE A 228 13.92 -12.47 4.69
N ASN A 229 13.98 -11.92 3.48
CA ASN A 229 14.85 -10.79 3.21
C ASN A 229 14.13 -9.50 3.63
N VAL A 230 14.88 -8.54 4.17
CA VAL A 230 14.35 -7.24 4.61
C VAL A 230 14.63 -6.18 3.54
N LEU A 231 13.56 -5.55 3.04
CA LEU A 231 13.63 -4.37 2.17
C LEU A 231 13.17 -3.14 2.95
N VAL A 232 13.77 -1.98 2.69
CA VAL A 232 13.53 -0.74 3.44
C VAL A 232 13.44 0.49 2.53
N GLY A 233 12.70 1.51 2.97
CA GLY A 233 12.70 2.84 2.37
C GLY A 233 11.80 3.03 1.14
N GLY A 234 10.95 2.06 0.83
CA GLY A 234 9.95 2.22 -0.23
C GLY A 234 8.92 3.28 0.12
N LYS A 235 8.57 4.13 -0.85
CA LYS A 235 7.51 5.13 -0.65
C LYS A 235 6.86 5.57 -1.94
N MET A 236 5.55 5.81 -1.88
CA MET A 236 4.82 6.63 -2.85
C MET A 236 4.47 8.00 -2.23
N GLY A 237 4.52 9.06 -3.03
CA GLY A 237 4.07 10.41 -2.67
C GLY A 237 5.20 11.41 -2.43
N SER A 238 5.44 11.79 -1.17
CA SER A 238 6.43 12.80 -0.78
C SER A 238 7.80 12.57 -1.43
N GLY A 239 8.25 13.48 -2.31
CA GLY A 239 9.49 13.34 -3.07
C GLY A 239 9.48 12.24 -4.13
N GLY A 240 8.31 11.87 -4.67
CA GLY A 240 8.15 10.86 -5.73
C GLY A 240 8.18 9.41 -5.24
N PHE A 241 8.05 8.48 -6.19
CA PHE A 241 8.18 7.04 -5.94
C PHE A 241 9.65 6.66 -5.68
N THR A 242 9.89 6.00 -4.56
CA THR A 242 11.17 5.38 -4.21
C THR A 242 10.94 3.89 -4.05
N VAL A 243 11.74 3.08 -4.75
CA VAL A 243 11.73 1.62 -4.65
C VAL A 243 12.48 1.20 -3.39
N ALA A 244 11.89 0.31 -2.60
CA ALA A 244 12.51 -0.22 -1.39
C ALA A 244 13.83 -0.93 -1.72
N SER A 245 14.87 -0.62 -0.96
CA SER A 245 16.22 -1.18 -1.13
C SER A 245 16.46 -2.36 -0.19
N PRO A 246 17.25 -3.37 -0.58
CA PRO A 246 17.65 -4.43 0.34
C PRO A 246 18.45 -3.87 1.51
N LEU A 247 18.06 -4.21 2.75
CA LEU A 247 18.85 -3.92 3.96
C LEU A 247 20.07 -4.86 4.07
N ASN A 248 20.18 -5.85 3.17
CA ASN A 248 21.15 -6.93 3.21
C ASN A 248 21.05 -7.74 4.50
N VAL A 249 19.83 -8.06 4.93
CA VAL A 249 19.52 -8.82 6.15
C VAL A 249 18.59 -9.98 5.79
N PHE A 250 18.90 -11.17 6.33
CA PHE A 250 18.00 -12.30 6.41
C PHE A 250 17.54 -12.49 7.86
N VAL A 251 16.24 -12.69 8.07
CA VAL A 251 15.65 -12.99 9.38
C VAL A 251 14.83 -14.26 9.30
N GLU A 252 14.96 -15.14 10.29
CA GLU A 252 14.03 -16.27 10.42
C GLU A 252 12.67 -15.78 10.91
N ILE A 253 11.65 -16.61 10.71
CA ILE A 253 10.24 -16.24 10.99
C ILE A 253 10.06 -15.75 12.43
N PHE A 254 10.67 -16.44 13.40
CA PHE A 254 10.57 -16.09 14.82
C PHE A 254 11.28 -14.77 15.20
N GLN A 255 12.20 -14.28 14.36
CA GLN A 255 12.93 -13.03 14.59
C GLN A 255 12.24 -11.83 13.94
N ALA A 256 11.33 -12.09 13.00
CA ALA A 256 10.80 -11.08 12.09
C ALA A 256 10.12 -9.90 12.82
N ALA A 257 9.26 -10.18 13.80
CA ALA A 257 8.55 -9.14 14.55
C ALA A 257 9.53 -8.23 15.32
N ALA A 258 10.51 -8.80 16.03
CA ALA A 258 11.49 -8.05 16.81
C ALA A 258 12.34 -7.12 15.91
N VAL A 259 12.79 -7.61 14.77
CA VAL A 259 13.58 -6.81 13.81
C VAL A 259 12.77 -5.63 13.26
N VAL A 260 11.49 -5.86 12.91
CA VAL A 260 10.63 -4.78 12.41
C VAL A 260 10.34 -3.74 13.50
N VAL A 261 10.12 -4.17 14.74
CA VAL A 261 9.93 -3.28 15.89
C VAL A 261 11.14 -2.35 16.07
N GLU A 262 12.35 -2.88 16.04
CA GLU A 262 13.55 -2.04 16.19
C GLU A 262 13.76 -1.08 15.02
N LEU A 263 13.45 -1.48 13.78
CA LEU A 263 13.48 -0.56 12.64
C LEU A 263 12.47 0.58 12.79
N ILE A 264 11.28 0.32 13.34
CA ILE A 264 10.30 1.38 13.63
C ILE A 264 10.83 2.34 14.70
N LYS A 265 11.48 1.82 15.75
CA LYS A 265 12.09 2.64 16.81
C LYS A 265 13.26 3.47 16.29
N ILE A 266 14.12 2.92 15.45
CA ILE A 266 15.19 3.68 14.77
C ILE A 266 14.58 4.86 14.02
N TYR A 267 13.52 4.62 13.24
CA TYR A 267 12.83 5.69 12.54
C TYR A 267 12.18 6.70 13.48
N ARG A 268 11.57 6.25 14.59
CA ARG A 268 11.00 7.13 15.62
C ARG A 268 12.06 8.07 16.20
N ASP A 269 13.23 7.54 16.53
CA ASP A 269 14.28 8.23 17.28
C ASP A 269 15.10 9.15 16.38
N HIS A 270 15.44 8.70 15.16
CA HIS A 270 16.38 9.39 14.28
C HIS A 270 15.76 9.96 13.00
N GLY A 271 14.50 9.66 12.68
CA GLY A 271 13.88 10.12 11.44
C GLY A 271 13.69 11.64 11.40
N PRO A 272 13.80 12.26 10.21
CA PRO A 272 13.67 13.72 10.05
C PRO A 272 12.25 14.21 10.38
N ARG A 273 12.14 15.35 11.09
CA ARG A 273 10.87 15.90 11.61
C ARG A 273 10.61 17.37 11.24
N GLU A 274 11.43 17.94 10.36
CA GLU A 274 11.37 19.35 9.99
C GLU A 274 10.36 19.55 8.85
N ALA A 275 10.72 19.20 7.61
CA ALA A 275 9.85 19.37 6.47
C ALA A 275 8.99 18.11 6.23
N ARG A 276 7.65 18.18 6.38
CA ARG A 276 6.75 17.01 6.22
C ARG A 276 6.89 16.27 4.88
N SER A 277 7.35 16.95 3.82
CA SER A 277 7.64 16.36 2.50
C SER A 277 8.94 15.54 2.47
N LYS A 278 9.78 15.66 3.51
CA LYS A 278 11.07 14.99 3.69
C LYS A 278 11.15 14.16 4.99
N CYS A 279 10.02 13.88 5.66
CA CYS A 279 9.99 13.16 6.94
C CYS A 279 9.85 11.62 6.85
N ARG A 280 9.76 11.04 5.64
CA ARG A 280 9.58 9.57 5.48
C ARG A 280 10.88 8.81 5.77
N PHE A 281 10.75 7.53 6.14
CA PHE A 281 11.89 6.66 6.45
C PHE A 281 12.93 6.57 5.32
N ALA A 282 12.48 6.68 4.07
CA ALA A 282 13.35 6.76 2.89
C ALA A 282 14.41 7.88 2.99
N PHE A 283 14.07 9.04 3.56
CA PHE A 283 15.00 10.16 3.68
C PHE A 283 16.03 9.94 4.79
N LEU A 284 15.65 9.22 5.86
CA LEU A 284 16.63 8.77 6.85
C LEU A 284 17.64 7.79 6.21
N ILE A 285 17.15 6.88 5.36
CA ILE A 285 18.00 5.93 4.63
C ILE A 285 18.91 6.65 3.62
N GLU A 286 18.40 7.68 2.95
CA GLU A 286 19.20 8.53 2.05
C GLU A 286 20.34 9.23 2.82
N GLU A 287 20.06 9.73 4.03
CA GLU A 287 21.04 10.38 4.90
C GLU A 287 22.07 9.38 5.46
N TRP A 288 21.62 8.23 5.96
CA TRP A 288 22.46 7.27 6.67
C TRP A 288 23.16 6.26 5.76
N GLY A 289 22.53 5.91 4.66
CA GLY A 289 22.85 4.74 3.87
C GLY A 289 22.50 3.42 4.57
N ILE A 290 22.41 2.35 3.77
CA ILE A 290 22.05 0.99 4.21
C ILE A 290 23.02 0.44 5.26
N ARG A 291 24.32 0.72 5.13
CA ARG A 291 25.36 0.21 6.02
C ARG A 291 25.18 0.71 7.46
N ARG A 292 24.96 2.03 7.65
CA ARG A 292 24.73 2.62 8.97
C ARG A 292 23.41 2.15 9.57
N LEU A 293 22.34 2.09 8.77
CA LEU A 293 21.04 1.58 9.25
C LEU A 293 21.15 0.14 9.76
N ARG A 294 21.85 -0.73 9.02
CA ARG A 294 22.09 -2.11 9.47
C ARG A 294 22.92 -2.17 10.74
N ALA A 295 23.97 -1.35 10.87
CA ALA A 295 24.80 -1.31 12.06
C ALA A 295 24.00 -0.87 13.30
N GLU A 296 23.17 0.16 13.17
CA GLU A 296 22.26 0.61 14.24
C GLU A 296 21.27 -0.48 14.65
N LEU A 297 20.69 -1.19 13.68
CA LEU A 297 19.78 -2.30 13.94
C LEU A 297 20.45 -3.44 14.72
N VAL A 298 21.67 -3.83 14.32
CA VAL A 298 22.46 -4.85 15.02
C VAL A 298 22.79 -4.40 16.45
N ALA A 299 23.19 -3.15 16.63
CA ALA A 299 23.49 -2.59 17.94
C ALA A 299 22.27 -2.65 18.89
N ARG A 300 21.07 -2.30 18.41
CA ARG A 300 19.83 -2.36 19.20
C ARG A 300 19.39 -3.78 19.55
N LEU A 301 19.62 -4.74 18.66
CA LEU A 301 19.28 -6.14 18.89
C LEU A 301 20.30 -6.87 19.79
N GLY A 302 21.52 -6.33 19.92
CA GLY A 302 22.58 -6.92 20.74
C GLY A 302 23.19 -8.19 20.15
N HIS A 303 22.91 -8.52 18.88
CA HIS A 303 23.48 -9.66 18.19
C HIS A 303 23.57 -9.43 16.68
N GLU A 304 24.51 -10.11 16.04
CA GLU A 304 24.65 -10.05 14.58
C GLU A 304 23.45 -10.64 13.85
N LEU A 305 23.14 -10.06 12.68
CA LEU A 305 22.10 -10.53 11.78
C LEU A 305 22.73 -11.22 10.57
N ALA A 306 22.14 -12.30 10.10
CA ALA A 306 22.60 -12.91 8.87
C ALA A 306 22.48 -11.92 7.69
N PHE A 307 23.44 -11.94 6.76
CA PHE A 307 23.27 -11.28 5.46
C PHE A 307 22.06 -11.83 4.71
N GLN A 308 21.56 -11.12 3.70
CA GLN A 308 20.40 -11.58 2.93
C GLN A 308 20.57 -13.01 2.38
N GLY A 309 19.45 -13.73 2.28
CA GLY A 309 19.34 -15.03 1.65
C GLY A 309 18.95 -14.92 0.18
N ARG A 310 18.68 -16.07 -0.45
CA ARG A 310 18.10 -16.12 -1.80
C ARG A 310 16.65 -15.65 -1.74
N ASP A 311 16.32 -14.61 -2.51
CA ASP A 311 14.93 -14.19 -2.71
C ASP A 311 14.16 -15.31 -3.41
N MET A 312 13.01 -15.68 -2.86
CA MET A 312 12.18 -16.78 -3.35
C MET A 312 11.00 -16.30 -4.20
N ARG A 313 10.84 -14.98 -4.37
CA ARG A 313 9.81 -14.43 -5.26
C ARG A 313 10.16 -14.72 -6.72
N GLY A 314 9.17 -15.17 -7.47
CA GLY A 314 9.28 -15.38 -8.91
C GLY A 314 9.03 -14.11 -9.72
N SER A 315 8.85 -14.27 -11.03
CA SER A 315 8.43 -13.21 -11.95
C SER A 315 6.92 -13.04 -12.04
N THR A 316 6.14 -14.02 -11.56
CA THR A 316 4.68 -13.98 -11.56
C THR A 316 4.16 -12.89 -10.63
N GLN A 317 3.12 -12.18 -11.08
CA GLN A 317 2.35 -11.25 -10.25
C GLN A 317 0.91 -11.77 -10.13
N ALA A 318 0.51 -12.16 -8.91
CA ALA A 318 -0.83 -12.66 -8.62
C ALA A 318 -1.72 -11.55 -8.04
N ASP A 319 -2.97 -11.47 -8.52
CA ASP A 319 -4.04 -10.65 -7.94
C ASP A 319 -5.03 -11.46 -7.10
N HIS A 320 -4.91 -12.79 -7.15
CA HIS A 320 -5.79 -13.78 -6.52
C HIS A 320 -7.27 -13.68 -6.93
N LEU A 321 -7.58 -13.09 -8.09
CA LEU A 321 -8.92 -13.08 -8.66
C LEU A 321 -9.22 -14.36 -9.45
N GLY A 322 -10.49 -14.75 -9.49
CA GLY A 322 -10.90 -16.00 -10.11
C GLY A 322 -10.90 -17.18 -9.15
N VAL A 323 -11.10 -18.37 -9.69
CA VAL A 323 -11.09 -19.62 -8.93
C VAL A 323 -9.65 -20.14 -8.87
N SER A 324 -9.15 -20.45 -7.67
CA SER A 324 -7.79 -20.97 -7.47
C SER A 324 -7.78 -22.09 -6.44
N LEU A 325 -6.85 -23.04 -6.61
CA LEU A 325 -6.63 -24.14 -5.68
C LEU A 325 -6.04 -23.63 -4.36
N GLN A 326 -6.42 -24.28 -3.26
CA GLN A 326 -5.72 -24.14 -1.98
C GLN A 326 -4.82 -25.35 -1.72
N ARG A 327 -3.95 -25.23 -0.70
CA ARG A 327 -3.09 -26.32 -0.22
C ARG A 327 -3.91 -27.46 0.36
N GLN A 328 -5.02 -27.12 1.00
CA GLN A 328 -5.98 -28.06 1.55
C GLN A 328 -6.71 -28.75 0.40
N ALA A 329 -6.69 -30.09 0.39
CA ALA A 329 -7.34 -30.87 -0.64
C ALA A 329 -8.84 -30.51 -0.75
N SER A 330 -9.32 -30.41 -2.00
CA SER A 330 -10.73 -30.11 -2.33
C SER A 330 -11.24 -28.73 -1.90
N LEU A 331 -10.38 -27.84 -1.38
CA LEU A 331 -10.74 -26.44 -1.10
C LEU A 331 -10.20 -25.49 -2.17
N MET A 332 -11.03 -24.52 -2.52
CA MET A 332 -10.79 -23.50 -3.52
C MET A 332 -10.96 -22.11 -2.91
N ALA A 333 -10.23 -21.14 -3.43
CA ALA A 333 -10.48 -19.72 -3.17
C ALA A 333 -11.13 -19.08 -4.40
N VAL A 334 -12.15 -18.25 -4.19
CA VAL A 334 -12.85 -17.51 -5.24
C VAL A 334 -12.66 -16.02 -5.02
N GLY A 335 -11.76 -15.42 -5.81
CA GLY A 335 -11.49 -13.99 -5.78
C GLY A 335 -12.43 -13.20 -6.69
N LEU A 336 -13.01 -12.15 -6.14
CA LEU A 336 -14.05 -11.32 -6.75
C LEU A 336 -13.51 -9.93 -7.03
N CYS A 337 -13.67 -9.47 -8.28
CA CYS A 337 -13.31 -8.11 -8.64
C CYS A 337 -14.34 -7.14 -8.09
N ILE A 338 -13.87 -6.16 -7.33
CA ILE A 338 -14.66 -5.04 -6.83
C ILE A 338 -14.12 -3.80 -7.54
N PRO A 339 -14.77 -3.36 -8.63
CA PRO A 339 -14.26 -2.24 -9.42
C PRO A 339 -13.95 -1.03 -8.55
N THR A 340 -12.68 -0.61 -8.55
CA THR A 340 -12.15 0.49 -7.74
C THR A 340 -12.31 0.33 -6.22
N GLY A 341 -12.67 -0.85 -5.73
CA GLY A 341 -12.89 -1.16 -4.32
C GLY A 341 -14.15 -0.58 -3.71
N ARG A 342 -15.06 0.02 -4.48
CA ARG A 342 -16.29 0.61 -3.94
C ARG A 342 -17.37 -0.45 -3.75
N VAL A 343 -17.96 -0.48 -2.57
CA VAL A 343 -19.07 -1.37 -2.22
C VAL A 343 -20.16 -0.61 -1.46
N ASN A 344 -21.38 -1.14 -1.50
CA ASN A 344 -22.48 -0.70 -0.65
C ASN A 344 -22.77 -1.73 0.47
N PRO A 345 -23.61 -1.40 1.46
CA PRO A 345 -23.90 -2.29 2.57
C PRO A 345 -24.54 -3.62 2.16
N ASP A 346 -25.42 -3.62 1.16
CA ASP A 346 -26.13 -4.83 0.73
C ASP A 346 -25.15 -5.81 0.06
N GLN A 347 -24.18 -5.29 -0.71
CA GLN A 347 -23.08 -6.09 -1.24
C GLN A 347 -22.20 -6.67 -0.13
N LEU A 348 -21.93 -5.93 0.96
CA LEU A 348 -21.19 -6.47 2.11
C LEU A 348 -21.95 -7.57 2.85
N ASP A 349 -23.26 -7.39 3.08
CA ASP A 349 -24.09 -8.44 3.69
C ASP A 349 -24.14 -9.70 2.83
N GLU A 350 -24.21 -9.53 1.52
CA GLU A 350 -24.24 -10.63 0.59
C GLU A 350 -22.88 -11.33 0.50
N LEU A 351 -21.75 -10.59 0.50
CA LEU A 351 -20.42 -11.18 0.67
C LEU A 351 -20.33 -11.99 1.98
N ALA A 352 -20.86 -11.45 3.09
CA ALA A 352 -20.90 -12.16 4.37
C ALA A 352 -21.72 -13.45 4.26
N ARG A 353 -22.94 -13.39 3.70
CA ARG A 353 -23.81 -14.56 3.48
C ARG A 353 -23.12 -15.59 2.60
N LEU A 354 -22.53 -15.20 1.49
CA LEU A 354 -21.83 -16.12 0.59
C LEU A 354 -20.63 -16.77 1.27
N SER A 355 -19.89 -16.05 2.10
CA SER A 355 -18.79 -16.62 2.88
C SER A 355 -19.27 -17.63 3.92
N ASP A 356 -20.42 -17.41 4.56
CA ASP A 356 -21.03 -18.35 5.52
C ASP A 356 -21.58 -19.59 4.79
N VAL A 357 -22.24 -19.38 3.64
CA VAL A 357 -22.89 -20.45 2.90
C VAL A 357 -21.86 -21.34 2.22
N TYR A 358 -20.92 -20.76 1.46
CA TYR A 358 -20.01 -21.51 0.57
C TYR A 358 -18.62 -21.74 1.15
N GLY A 359 -18.16 -20.86 2.04
CA GLY A 359 -16.85 -20.94 2.70
C GLY A 359 -16.99 -21.22 4.19
N HIS A 360 -16.07 -20.64 4.98
CA HIS A 360 -16.04 -20.77 6.45
C HIS A 360 -16.29 -19.43 7.17
N GLY A 361 -17.12 -18.55 6.60
CA GLY A 361 -17.40 -17.22 7.16
C GLY A 361 -16.19 -16.27 7.16
N GLU A 362 -15.22 -16.52 6.27
CA GLU A 362 -14.03 -15.69 6.08
C GLU A 362 -14.08 -14.93 4.77
N ILE A 363 -13.56 -13.71 4.78
CA ILE A 363 -13.31 -12.88 3.60
C ILE A 363 -11.88 -12.35 3.69
N ARG A 364 -11.18 -12.31 2.56
CA ARG A 364 -9.82 -11.76 2.46
C ARG A 364 -9.81 -10.56 1.54
N LEU A 365 -9.37 -9.40 2.04
CA LEU A 365 -9.23 -8.18 1.25
C LEU A 365 -7.86 -8.13 0.57
N THR A 366 -7.79 -7.62 -0.65
CA THR A 366 -6.53 -7.54 -1.41
C THR A 366 -6.02 -6.10 -1.53
N THR A 367 -4.73 -5.93 -1.82
CA THR A 367 -4.15 -4.61 -2.11
C THR A 367 -4.61 -4.03 -3.45
N GLY A 368 -5.17 -4.88 -4.32
CA GLY A 368 -5.88 -4.49 -5.54
C GLY A 368 -7.33 -4.04 -5.28
N GLN A 369 -7.70 -3.81 -4.01
CA GLN A 369 -9.03 -3.38 -3.59
C GLN A 369 -10.16 -4.39 -3.83
N ASN A 370 -9.83 -5.68 -3.89
CA ASN A 370 -10.76 -6.77 -4.16
C ASN A 370 -11.04 -7.59 -2.89
N ALA A 371 -11.96 -8.55 -3.00
CA ALA A 371 -12.30 -9.49 -1.93
C ALA A 371 -12.21 -10.93 -2.42
N ILE A 372 -11.90 -11.86 -1.52
CA ILE A 372 -11.81 -13.29 -1.81
C ILE A 372 -12.63 -14.05 -0.77
N ILE A 373 -13.40 -15.04 -1.24
CA ILE A 373 -14.04 -16.04 -0.40
C ILE A 373 -13.13 -17.29 -0.41
N PRO A 374 -12.36 -17.56 0.66
CA PRO A 374 -11.57 -18.77 0.79
C PRO A 374 -12.42 -19.95 1.25
N ASN A 375 -11.76 -21.10 1.38
CA ASN A 375 -12.32 -22.35 1.89
C ASN A 375 -13.62 -22.81 1.21
N VAL A 376 -13.80 -22.53 -0.09
CA VAL A 376 -14.97 -23.01 -0.84
C VAL A 376 -14.71 -24.44 -1.30
N SER A 377 -15.59 -25.38 -0.93
CA SER A 377 -15.47 -26.75 -1.43
C SER A 377 -15.58 -26.80 -2.96
N ALA A 378 -14.72 -27.59 -3.61
CA ALA A 378 -14.59 -27.63 -5.07
C ALA A 378 -15.91 -27.94 -5.79
N ASP A 379 -16.72 -28.85 -5.24
CA ASP A 379 -18.06 -29.23 -5.75
C ASP A 379 -19.09 -28.10 -5.64
N ARG A 380 -18.84 -27.11 -4.78
CA ARG A 380 -19.75 -25.98 -4.54
C ARG A 380 -19.38 -24.73 -5.34
N VAL A 381 -18.22 -24.71 -6.00
CA VAL A 381 -17.75 -23.55 -6.77
C VAL A 381 -18.72 -23.20 -7.89
N ALA A 382 -19.20 -24.18 -8.66
CA ALA A 382 -20.13 -23.92 -9.77
C ALA A 382 -21.39 -23.19 -9.29
N LYS A 383 -21.97 -23.63 -8.17
CA LYS A 383 -23.14 -23.01 -7.55
C LYS A 383 -22.84 -21.59 -7.03
N LEU A 384 -21.68 -21.37 -6.42
CA LEU A 384 -21.25 -20.02 -6.01
C LEU A 384 -21.16 -19.08 -7.23
N LEU A 385 -20.58 -19.54 -8.35
CA LEU A 385 -20.42 -18.74 -9.57
C LEU A 385 -21.75 -18.29 -10.19
N GLU A 386 -22.87 -18.93 -9.85
CA GLU A 386 -24.22 -18.58 -10.33
C GLU A 386 -24.91 -17.50 -9.47
N GLU A 387 -24.39 -17.21 -8.28
CA GLU A 387 -24.99 -16.26 -7.33
C GLU A 387 -25.11 -14.84 -7.93
N PRO A 388 -26.24 -14.13 -7.70
CA PRO A 388 -26.48 -12.83 -8.32
C PRO A 388 -25.40 -11.79 -8.07
N LEU A 389 -24.78 -11.79 -6.87
CA LEU A 389 -23.71 -10.86 -6.55
C LEU A 389 -22.50 -11.04 -7.46
N LEU A 390 -22.16 -12.26 -7.87
CA LEU A 390 -20.99 -12.53 -8.71
C LEU A 390 -21.16 -12.05 -10.15
N LYS A 391 -22.39 -11.72 -10.57
CA LYS A 391 -22.65 -11.02 -11.83
C LYS A 391 -22.26 -9.54 -11.74
N GLN A 392 -22.31 -8.96 -10.54
CA GLN A 392 -21.88 -7.59 -10.26
C GLN A 392 -20.38 -7.53 -9.91
N LEU A 393 -19.92 -8.46 -9.07
CA LEU A 393 -18.56 -8.58 -8.56
C LEU A 393 -17.89 -9.81 -9.19
N SER A 394 -17.55 -9.70 -10.47
CA SER A 394 -17.14 -10.85 -11.28
C SER A 394 -15.79 -11.45 -10.85
N PRO A 395 -15.67 -12.78 -10.78
CA PRO A 395 -14.38 -13.46 -10.65
C PRO A 395 -13.57 -13.46 -11.96
N ARG A 396 -14.22 -13.12 -13.09
CA ARG A 396 -13.62 -13.03 -14.43
C ARG A 396 -13.95 -11.67 -15.06
N PRO A 397 -13.45 -10.56 -14.49
CA PRO A 397 -13.69 -9.23 -15.05
C PRO A 397 -12.93 -9.06 -16.37
N SER A 398 -13.25 -7.99 -17.11
CA SER A 398 -12.48 -7.58 -18.28
C SER A 398 -11.00 -7.33 -17.92
N PRO A 399 -10.05 -7.58 -18.85
CA PRO A 399 -8.63 -7.28 -18.65
C PRO A 399 -8.31 -5.85 -18.17
N PHE A 400 -9.13 -4.86 -18.56
CA PHE A 400 -8.96 -3.44 -18.18
C PHE A 400 -9.57 -3.08 -16.83
N VAL A 401 -10.34 -3.99 -16.22
CA VAL A 401 -10.94 -3.82 -14.89
C VAL A 401 -10.21 -4.67 -13.84
N ARG A 402 -9.67 -5.83 -14.24
CA ARG A 402 -9.02 -6.79 -13.34
C ARG A 402 -7.90 -6.16 -12.50
N GLY A 403 -7.03 -5.39 -13.15
CA GLY A 403 -5.92 -4.67 -12.51
C GLY A 403 -6.23 -3.19 -12.20
N LEU A 404 -7.52 -2.79 -12.20
CA LEU A 404 -7.90 -1.40 -11.97
C LEU A 404 -7.83 -1.05 -10.48
N VAL A 405 -6.99 -0.07 -10.15
CA VAL A 405 -6.91 0.52 -8.80
C VAL A 405 -7.17 2.01 -8.89
N ALA A 406 -8.03 2.54 -8.02
CA ALA A 406 -8.28 3.96 -7.96
C ALA A 406 -8.33 4.47 -6.52
N CYS A 407 -7.67 5.59 -6.28
CA CYS A 407 -7.82 6.31 -5.02
C CYS A 407 -9.25 6.88 -4.88
N VAL A 408 -9.55 7.48 -3.73
CA VAL A 408 -10.89 8.00 -3.43
C VAL A 408 -11.30 9.19 -4.30
N GLY A 409 -10.34 10.00 -4.78
CA GLY A 409 -10.64 11.17 -5.61
C GLY A 409 -11.35 12.29 -4.85
N THR A 410 -11.85 13.29 -5.60
CA THR A 410 -12.56 14.47 -5.06
C THR A 410 -13.89 14.14 -4.39
N ASP A 411 -14.43 12.93 -4.56
CA ASP A 411 -15.63 12.45 -3.86
C ASP A 411 -15.53 12.72 -2.35
N TYR A 412 -14.38 12.40 -1.74
CA TYR A 412 -14.20 12.49 -0.30
C TYR A 412 -12.78 12.91 0.16
N CYS A 413 -11.80 13.06 -0.74
CA CYS A 413 -10.42 13.33 -0.33
C CYS A 413 -10.07 14.83 -0.30
N ASN A 414 -9.55 15.33 0.83
CA ASN A 414 -9.12 16.72 0.97
C ASN A 414 -7.88 17.08 0.12
N LEU A 415 -7.16 16.09 -0.42
CA LEU A 415 -5.95 16.30 -1.22
C LEU A 415 -6.18 16.08 -2.71
N ALA A 416 -7.31 15.47 -3.09
CA ALA A 416 -7.56 15.15 -4.48
C ALA A 416 -7.84 16.42 -5.29
N LEU A 417 -7.33 16.43 -6.52
CA LEU A 417 -7.51 17.51 -7.50
C LEU A 417 -8.59 17.14 -8.53
N ILE A 418 -8.80 15.84 -8.77
CA ILE A 418 -9.80 15.32 -9.72
C ILE A 418 -10.61 14.17 -9.10
N GLU A 419 -11.77 13.89 -9.69
CA GLU A 419 -12.52 12.64 -9.46
C GLU A 419 -11.72 11.47 -10.06
N THR A 420 -11.77 10.28 -9.45
CA THR A 420 -10.99 9.13 -9.94
C THR A 420 -11.75 7.83 -10.07
N LYS A 421 -12.67 7.49 -9.17
CA LYS A 421 -13.30 6.16 -9.15
C LYS A 421 -14.25 5.98 -10.32
N SER A 422 -15.16 6.93 -10.53
CA SER A 422 -16.12 6.85 -11.63
C SER A 422 -15.42 7.02 -12.99
N ARG A 423 -14.46 7.95 -13.08
CA ARG A 423 -13.61 8.10 -14.28
C ARG A 423 -12.82 6.85 -14.63
N ALA A 424 -12.24 6.17 -13.64
CA ALA A 424 -11.49 4.94 -13.87
C ALA A 424 -12.37 3.82 -14.46
N ILE A 425 -13.59 3.65 -13.93
CA ILE A 425 -14.56 2.67 -14.46
C ILE A 425 -14.94 3.03 -15.91
N ALA A 426 -15.29 4.30 -16.17
CA ALA A 426 -15.67 4.76 -17.50
C ALA A 426 -14.53 4.57 -18.53
N LEU A 427 -13.29 4.88 -18.16
CA LEU A 427 -12.13 4.64 -19.00
C LEU A 427 -11.97 3.14 -19.31
N SER A 428 -11.98 2.27 -18.30
CA SER A 428 -11.82 0.83 -18.49
C SER A 428 -12.91 0.22 -19.38
N GLN A 429 -14.16 0.71 -19.28
CA GLN A 429 -15.24 0.33 -20.18
C GLN A 429 -14.99 0.80 -21.62
N ALA A 430 -14.55 2.05 -21.79
CA ALA A 430 -14.25 2.59 -23.12
C ALA A 430 -13.06 1.88 -23.80
N LEU A 431 -12.06 1.45 -23.02
CA LEU A 431 -10.92 0.67 -23.51
C LEU A 431 -11.33 -0.72 -24.01
N HIS A 432 -12.33 -1.34 -23.38
CA HIS A 432 -12.86 -2.63 -23.82
C HIS A 432 -13.28 -2.61 -25.29
N SER A 433 -14.05 -1.58 -25.69
CA SER A 433 -14.52 -1.42 -27.06
C SER A 433 -13.42 -1.00 -28.05
N ARG A 434 -12.37 -0.31 -27.58
CA ARG A 434 -11.31 0.25 -28.43
C ARG A 434 -10.15 -0.72 -28.69
N VAL A 435 -9.77 -1.49 -27.67
CA VAL A 435 -8.59 -2.36 -27.70
C VAL A 435 -8.97 -3.84 -27.86
N GLY A 436 -10.19 -4.21 -27.46
CA GLY A 436 -10.66 -5.60 -27.48
C GLY A 436 -10.25 -6.39 -26.23
N THR A 437 -10.82 -7.59 -26.07
CA THR A 437 -10.69 -8.43 -24.87
C THR A 437 -9.59 -9.47 -24.92
N GLY A 438 -9.01 -9.73 -26.09
CA GLY A 438 -7.92 -10.70 -26.29
C GLY A 438 -6.56 -10.22 -25.78
N VAL A 439 -6.54 -9.34 -24.77
CA VAL A 439 -5.32 -8.75 -24.22
C VAL A 439 -5.05 -9.31 -22.83
N ASN A 440 -3.76 -9.47 -22.49
CA ASN A 440 -3.38 -9.79 -21.12
C ASN A 440 -3.86 -8.68 -20.17
N PRO A 441 -4.33 -9.01 -18.96
CA PRO A 441 -4.71 -8.02 -17.97
C PRO A 441 -3.59 -7.01 -17.72
N LEU A 442 -3.93 -5.73 -17.77
CA LEU A 442 -3.02 -4.63 -17.45
C LEU A 442 -3.38 -4.06 -16.09
N THR A 443 -2.36 -3.67 -15.33
CA THR A 443 -2.56 -2.84 -14.14
C THR A 443 -2.78 -1.38 -14.57
N ILE A 444 -3.95 -0.83 -14.22
CA ILE A 444 -4.34 0.55 -14.56
C ILE A 444 -4.64 1.29 -13.27
N HIS A 445 -3.75 2.20 -12.88
CA HIS A 445 -3.77 2.79 -11.54
C HIS A 445 -4.01 4.30 -11.57
N TRP A 446 -5.06 4.76 -10.89
CA TRP A 446 -5.46 6.16 -10.81
C TRP A 446 -5.16 6.79 -9.45
N SER A 447 -4.48 7.94 -9.48
CA SER A 447 -4.24 8.79 -8.31
C SER A 447 -4.70 10.20 -8.58
N GLY A 448 -5.66 10.71 -7.81
CA GLY A 448 -6.23 12.05 -8.02
C GLY A 448 -5.33 13.21 -7.58
N CYS A 449 -4.12 12.93 -7.08
CA CYS A 449 -3.11 13.92 -6.71
C CYS A 449 -1.71 13.27 -6.61
N PRO A 450 -0.63 14.07 -6.46
CA PRO A 450 0.74 13.56 -6.32
C PRO A 450 0.99 12.68 -5.08
N ALA A 451 0.09 12.63 -4.11
CA ALA A 451 0.24 11.72 -2.95
C ALA A 451 0.27 10.24 -3.35
N GLY A 452 -0.26 9.90 -4.53
CA GLY A 452 -0.10 8.59 -5.15
C GLY A 452 -0.77 7.43 -4.43
N CYS A 453 -1.88 7.66 -3.72
CA CYS A 453 -2.58 6.60 -2.96
C CYS A 453 -3.08 5.43 -3.81
N GLY A 454 -3.24 5.62 -5.12
CA GLY A 454 -3.58 4.56 -6.09
C GLY A 454 -2.36 3.87 -6.70
N ASN A 455 -1.14 4.20 -6.28
CA ASN A 455 0.11 3.60 -6.76
C ASN A 455 0.34 3.70 -8.28
N HIS A 456 0.08 4.86 -8.87
CA HIS A 456 0.15 5.07 -10.33
C HIS A 456 1.53 4.74 -10.94
N GLN A 457 2.64 5.04 -10.27
CA GLN A 457 3.98 4.73 -10.80
C GLN A 457 4.39 3.25 -10.65
N ALA A 458 3.56 2.41 -10.02
CA ALA A 458 3.83 0.97 -9.88
C ALA A 458 3.03 0.12 -10.90
N ALA A 459 2.30 0.76 -11.81
CA ALA A 459 1.41 0.10 -12.76
C ALA A 459 1.98 0.10 -14.18
N ASP A 460 1.45 -0.80 -15.01
CA ASP A 460 1.66 -0.80 -16.45
C ASP A 460 1.23 0.53 -17.04
N ILE A 461 0.05 1.02 -16.65
CA ILE A 461 -0.49 2.33 -17.01
C ILE A 461 -0.89 3.09 -15.74
N GLY A 462 -0.16 4.16 -15.44
CA GLY A 462 -0.43 5.04 -14.30
C GLY A 462 -1.06 6.36 -14.73
N LEU A 463 -2.06 6.84 -13.99
CA LEU A 463 -2.68 8.14 -14.23
C LEU A 463 -2.62 9.00 -12.96
N ARG A 464 -1.93 10.14 -13.03
CA ARG A 464 -1.83 11.12 -11.94
C ARG A 464 -2.63 12.37 -12.28
N GLY A 465 -3.73 12.56 -11.58
CA GLY A 465 -4.64 13.69 -11.74
C GLY A 465 -4.13 15.01 -11.18
N PHE A 466 -4.41 16.08 -11.91
CA PHE A 466 -4.20 17.47 -11.52
C PHE A 466 -5.19 18.39 -12.23
N LYS A 467 -5.20 19.68 -11.87
CA LYS A 467 -5.96 20.71 -12.57
C LYS A 467 -5.02 21.59 -13.36
N THR A 468 -5.39 21.95 -14.58
CA THR A 468 -4.65 22.88 -15.44
C THR A 468 -5.59 23.85 -16.14
N LYS A 469 -5.05 24.83 -16.85
CA LYS A 469 -5.82 25.73 -17.72
C LYS A 469 -5.55 25.43 -19.18
N ILE A 470 -6.60 25.17 -19.94
CA ILE A 470 -6.57 25.05 -21.40
C ILE A 470 -7.58 26.04 -21.96
N ASP A 471 -7.15 26.88 -22.90
CA ASP A 471 -7.95 27.97 -23.49
C ASP A 471 -8.67 28.84 -22.44
N GLY A 472 -7.94 29.18 -21.38
CA GLY A 472 -8.44 30.00 -20.27
C GLY A 472 -9.40 29.30 -19.30
N LYS A 473 -9.81 28.06 -19.57
CA LYS A 473 -10.73 27.29 -18.70
C LYS A 473 -9.95 26.31 -17.82
N ILE A 474 -10.32 26.24 -16.53
CA ILE A 474 -9.77 25.23 -15.63
C ILE A 474 -10.38 23.87 -15.99
N VAL A 475 -9.53 22.89 -16.28
CA VAL A 475 -9.92 21.53 -16.64
C VAL A 475 -9.20 20.50 -15.78
N ASP A 476 -9.83 19.34 -15.61
CA ASP A 476 -9.19 18.16 -15.03
C ASP A 476 -8.27 17.53 -16.09
N ALA A 477 -7.04 17.19 -15.70
CA ALA A 477 -6.07 16.53 -16.55
C ALA A 477 -5.32 15.43 -15.80
N VAL A 478 -4.67 14.55 -16.55
CA VAL A 478 -3.81 13.49 -16.03
C VAL A 478 -2.45 13.52 -16.71
N ALA A 479 -1.41 13.24 -15.92
CA ALA A 479 -0.12 12.79 -16.44
C ALA A 479 -0.17 11.26 -16.56
N ILE A 480 0.29 10.72 -17.69
CA ILE A 480 0.27 9.29 -17.99
C ILE A 480 1.67 8.71 -17.83
N TYR A 481 1.75 7.62 -17.07
CA TYR A 481 2.96 6.88 -16.78
C TYR A 481 2.87 5.47 -17.39
N THR A 482 4.00 4.94 -17.87
CA THR A 482 4.08 3.55 -18.35
C THR A 482 5.32 2.80 -17.88
N GLY A 483 5.28 1.47 -17.95
CA GLY A 483 6.44 0.60 -17.68
C GLY A 483 6.76 0.41 -16.20
N GLY A 484 5.83 0.78 -15.31
CA GLY A 484 5.94 0.47 -13.88
C GLY A 484 5.88 -1.04 -13.68
N ARG A 485 6.78 -1.57 -12.83
CA ARG A 485 6.86 -3.00 -12.51
C ARG A 485 6.99 -3.20 -11.00
N THR A 486 6.37 -4.26 -10.51
CA THR A 486 6.45 -4.68 -9.10
C THR A 486 7.27 -5.98 -8.97
N GLY A 487 7.53 -6.43 -7.74
CA GLY A 487 8.28 -7.67 -7.49
C GLY A 487 9.80 -7.48 -7.35
N PRO A 488 10.63 -8.51 -7.61
CA PRO A 488 12.07 -8.47 -7.35
C PRO A 488 12.84 -7.45 -8.20
N HIS A 489 12.32 -7.14 -9.38
CA HIS A 489 12.90 -6.20 -10.34
C HIS A 489 12.01 -4.97 -10.50
N ALA A 490 11.47 -4.47 -9.39
CA ALA A 490 10.56 -3.34 -9.40
C ALA A 490 11.21 -2.09 -10.03
N VAL A 491 10.44 -1.41 -10.89
CA VAL A 491 10.86 -0.18 -11.57
C VAL A 491 9.72 0.82 -11.53
N ALA A 492 10.06 2.09 -11.28
CA ALA A 492 9.11 3.18 -11.36
C ALA A 492 8.66 3.42 -12.80
N GLY A 493 7.36 3.53 -13.02
CA GLY A 493 6.80 3.96 -14.30
C GLY A 493 7.31 5.34 -14.68
N GLN A 494 7.59 5.51 -15.97
CA GLN A 494 8.08 6.76 -16.55
C GLN A 494 6.90 7.59 -17.03
N GLU A 495 6.94 8.89 -16.76
CA GLU A 495 5.97 9.83 -17.30
C GLU A 495 6.20 9.98 -18.81
N ILE A 496 5.22 9.61 -19.63
CA ILE A 496 5.33 9.68 -21.09
C ILE A 496 4.48 10.81 -21.70
N LEU A 497 3.44 11.25 -20.98
CA LEU A 497 2.58 12.36 -21.37
C LEU A 497 2.30 13.20 -20.13
N GLU A 498 2.70 14.47 -20.18
CA GLU A 498 2.63 15.39 -19.04
C GLU A 498 1.20 15.88 -18.76
N THR A 499 0.47 16.26 -19.80
CA THR A 499 -0.88 16.83 -19.69
C THR A 499 -1.82 16.23 -20.73
N VAL A 500 -2.73 15.36 -20.27
CA VAL A 500 -3.85 14.84 -21.07
C VAL A 500 -5.16 15.27 -20.42
N PRO A 501 -6.00 16.07 -21.10
CA PRO A 501 -7.31 16.44 -20.57
C PRO A 501 -8.18 15.22 -20.29
N CYS A 502 -8.98 15.29 -19.23
CA CYS A 502 -9.95 14.25 -18.88
C CYS A 502 -11.29 14.46 -19.61
N ASP A 503 -11.23 14.63 -20.93
CA ASP A 503 -12.38 14.81 -21.83
C ASP A 503 -12.67 13.52 -22.63
N GLU A 504 -13.49 13.64 -23.68
CA GLU A 504 -13.93 12.52 -24.51
C GLU A 504 -12.78 11.84 -25.29
N ALA A 505 -11.64 12.51 -25.47
CA ALA A 505 -10.49 11.97 -26.19
C ALA A 505 -9.57 11.11 -25.30
N LEU A 506 -9.67 11.21 -23.97
CA LEU A 506 -8.81 10.45 -23.05
C LEU A 506 -8.81 8.93 -23.33
N PRO A 507 -9.95 8.26 -23.58
CA PRO A 507 -9.94 6.83 -23.92
C PRO A 507 -9.15 6.49 -25.18
N ASP A 508 -9.19 7.35 -26.20
CA ASP A 508 -8.44 7.14 -27.45
C ASP A 508 -6.93 7.33 -27.24
N VAL A 509 -6.54 8.34 -26.45
CA VAL A 509 -5.14 8.54 -26.04
C VAL A 509 -4.62 7.31 -25.30
N VAL A 510 -5.35 6.83 -24.28
CA VAL A 510 -4.91 5.67 -23.48
C VAL A 510 -4.90 4.40 -24.32
N ALA A 511 -5.87 4.20 -25.21
CA ALA A 511 -5.87 3.04 -26.13
C ALA A 511 -4.63 3.04 -27.04
N ASN A 512 -4.23 4.21 -27.56
CA ASN A 512 -3.02 4.33 -28.36
C ASN A 512 -1.76 4.07 -27.54
N VAL A 513 -1.68 4.59 -26.31
CA VAL A 513 -0.58 4.28 -25.38
C VAL A 513 -0.48 2.77 -25.14
N ILE A 514 -1.60 2.08 -24.91
CA ILE A 514 -1.62 0.63 -24.70
C ILE A 514 -1.12 -0.11 -25.94
N ARG A 515 -1.57 0.27 -27.14
CA ARG A 515 -1.12 -0.36 -28.40
C ARG A 515 0.39 -0.19 -28.61
N SER A 516 0.91 1.02 -28.37
CA SER A 516 2.35 1.30 -28.46
C SER A 516 3.16 0.56 -27.41
N TYR A 517 2.71 0.56 -26.15
CA TYR A 517 3.36 -0.17 -25.06
C TYR A 517 3.47 -1.67 -25.36
N ARG A 518 2.41 -2.26 -25.92
CA ARG A 518 2.41 -3.67 -26.32
C ARG A 518 3.40 -3.96 -27.45
N PHE A 519 3.43 -3.12 -28.48
CA PHE A 519 4.38 -3.28 -29.57
C PHE A 519 5.83 -3.28 -29.05
N GLU A 520 6.16 -2.40 -28.10
CA GLU A 520 7.49 -2.42 -27.48
C GLU A 520 7.77 -3.69 -26.67
N MET A 521 6.79 -4.21 -25.94
CA MET A 521 6.94 -5.43 -25.14
C MET A 521 7.14 -6.65 -26.03
N GLU A 522 6.31 -6.79 -27.07
CA GLU A 522 6.40 -7.88 -28.06
C GLU A 522 7.74 -7.81 -28.82
N ALA A 523 8.20 -6.61 -29.19
CA ALA A 523 9.51 -6.41 -29.82
C ALA A 523 10.68 -6.79 -28.90
N LYS A 524 10.60 -6.45 -27.60
CA LYS A 524 11.63 -6.82 -26.61
C LYS A 524 11.66 -8.33 -26.34
N GLU A 525 10.50 -8.96 -26.25
CA GLU A 525 10.40 -10.43 -26.13
C GLU A 525 10.97 -11.13 -27.37
N HIS A 526 10.62 -10.65 -28.56
CA HIS A 526 11.13 -11.20 -29.81
C HIS A 526 12.65 -11.01 -29.97
N ALA A 527 13.18 -9.84 -29.62
CA ALA A 527 14.62 -9.58 -29.61
C ALA A 527 15.36 -10.47 -28.60
N GLY A 528 14.78 -10.69 -27.40
CA GLY A 528 15.34 -11.58 -26.39
C GLY A 528 15.35 -13.06 -26.79
N LEU A 529 14.42 -13.48 -27.66
CA LEU A 529 14.34 -14.84 -28.21
C LEU A 529 15.26 -15.06 -29.42
N THR A 530 15.64 -13.99 -30.14
CA THR A 530 16.39 -14.08 -31.42
C THR A 530 17.87 -13.70 -31.31
N ASP A 531 18.31 -13.11 -30.19
CA ASP A 531 19.71 -12.75 -29.97
C ASP A 531 20.48 -13.85 -29.19
N PRO A 532 21.45 -14.56 -29.82
CA PRO A 532 22.24 -15.60 -29.17
C PRO A 532 23.09 -15.10 -27.99
N LEU A 533 23.40 -13.80 -27.90
CA LEU A 533 24.06 -13.19 -26.74
C LEU A 533 23.11 -12.98 -25.56
N PHE A 534 21.82 -12.73 -25.80
CA PHE A 534 20.81 -12.62 -24.74
C PHE A 534 20.47 -13.98 -24.12
N ALA A 535 20.39 -15.04 -24.92
CA ALA A 535 20.19 -16.41 -24.44
C ALA A 535 21.33 -16.88 -23.52
N ALA A 536 22.57 -16.47 -23.81
CA ALA A 536 23.75 -16.76 -22.97
C ALA A 536 23.83 -15.89 -21.71
N ALA A 537 23.42 -14.62 -21.77
CA ALA A 537 23.42 -13.72 -20.61
C ALA A 537 22.32 -14.07 -19.58
N ALA A 538 21.17 -14.57 -20.04
CA ALA A 538 20.07 -15.02 -19.19
C ALA A 538 20.40 -16.30 -18.39
N THR A 539 21.21 -17.19 -18.96
CA THR A 539 21.69 -18.41 -18.28
C THR A 539 22.91 -18.17 -17.38
N ALA A 540 23.67 -17.09 -17.60
CA ALA A 540 24.90 -16.79 -16.85
C ALA A 540 24.75 -15.80 -15.67
N GLY A 541 23.56 -15.25 -15.40
CA GLY A 541 23.34 -14.36 -14.24
C GLY A 541 24.08 -13.02 -14.29
N LEU A 542 24.51 -12.55 -15.46
CA LEU A 542 25.34 -11.35 -15.64
C LEU A 542 24.56 -10.09 -16.07
N ALA A 543 23.24 -10.03 -15.89
CA ALA A 543 22.46 -8.81 -16.08
C ALA A 543 22.56 -7.88 -14.85
N SER A 544 23.78 -7.43 -14.54
CA SER A 544 24.00 -6.21 -13.77
C SER A 544 25.02 -5.38 -14.54
N TRP A 545 24.94 -4.06 -14.42
CA TRP A 545 25.82 -3.06 -15.08
C TRP A 545 25.41 -2.60 -16.48
N ARG A 546 24.39 -1.72 -16.53
CA ARG A 546 24.51 -0.46 -17.29
C ARG A 546 23.97 0.69 -16.45
N THR A 547 24.87 1.49 -15.91
CA THR A 547 24.59 2.85 -15.41
C THR A 547 24.01 3.71 -16.56
N PRO A 548 22.96 4.51 -16.34
CA PRO A 548 22.53 5.47 -17.34
C PRO A 548 23.56 6.59 -17.42
N ARG A 549 24.21 6.75 -18.58
CA ARG A 549 24.94 7.99 -18.90
C ARG A 549 23.89 9.10 -19.04
N VAL A 550 23.89 10.03 -18.09
CA VAL A 550 23.25 11.33 -18.23
C VAL A 550 24.00 12.08 -19.33
N LEU A 551 23.34 12.37 -20.45
CA LEU A 551 23.87 13.29 -21.46
C LEU A 551 23.75 14.70 -20.89
N ALA A 552 24.89 15.37 -20.69
CA ALA A 552 24.95 16.79 -20.38
C ALA A 552 24.55 17.62 -21.62
N PRO A 553 23.90 18.78 -21.45
CA PRO A 553 23.54 19.65 -22.57
C PRO A 553 24.79 20.33 -23.13
N SER A 554 25.01 20.18 -24.44
CA SER A 554 26.05 20.88 -25.18
C SER A 554 25.73 22.38 -25.25
N GLY A 555 26.49 23.19 -24.52
CA GLY A 555 26.59 24.62 -24.79
C GLY A 555 27.36 24.85 -26.09
N GLY A 556 26.73 25.55 -27.03
CA GLY A 556 27.38 26.14 -28.19
C GLY A 556 27.49 27.64 -27.97
N VAL A 557 28.73 28.13 -27.88
CA VAL A 557 29.06 29.56 -28.00
C VAL A 557 29.39 29.81 -29.47
N ALA A 558 28.63 30.72 -30.07
CA ALA A 558 29.09 31.69 -31.06
C ALA A 558 28.23 32.94 -30.90
#